data_AF-A0A519TJ25-F1
#
_entry.id   AF-A0A519TJ25-F1
#
_cell.length_a   1.000
_cell.length_b   1.000
_cell.length_c   1.000
_cell.angle_alpha   90.00
_cell.angle_beta   90.00
_cell.angle_gamma   90.00
#
_symmetry.space_group_name_H-M   'P 1'
#
loop_
_entity.id
_entity.type
_entity.pdbx_description
1 polymer ?
#
loop_
_entity_poly.entity_id
_entity_poly.type
_entity_poly.pdbx_seq_one_letter_code
_entity_poly.pdbx_strand_id
1 'polypeptide(L)'
;LFHDSIGYFFPDGGEVKVTQQNESGNWYRINQFQSKNKVSGKVFKSWFSHGIKPQDAHYACLVVPGVGDAAMKNYRPDAIKIIKNTKTIQAVMHHGLAILQIVFYEAGEFNDDGLMIKVDKPCIISINELHSAKPVIYIADPTQENSNVQLEIKTQKLKVNKKITCNLPVGSLAGSTIKYNISN
;
A
#
# COMPACT_ATOMS: atom_id res chain seq x y z
N LEU A 1 -15.99 3.23 -9.51
CA LEU A 1 -15.93 3.68 -10.92
C LEU A 1 -15.38 2.54 -11.76
N PHE A 2 -15.71 2.50 -13.06
CA PHE A 2 -15.15 1.52 -13.99
C PHE A 2 -14.89 2.20 -15.34
N HIS A 3 -13.68 2.09 -15.86
CA HIS A 3 -13.28 2.68 -17.13
C HIS A 3 -12.10 1.89 -17.72
N ASP A 4 -12.15 1.59 -19.02
CA ASP A 4 -11.06 0.94 -19.77
C ASP A 4 -10.55 -0.36 -19.10
N SER A 5 -11.48 -1.23 -18.70
CA SER A 5 -11.19 -2.49 -17.99
C SER A 5 -10.49 -2.33 -16.63
N ILE A 6 -10.60 -1.15 -16.00
CA ILE A 6 -10.05 -0.86 -14.67
C ILE A 6 -11.18 -0.48 -13.72
N GLY A 7 -11.28 -1.23 -12.62
CA GLY A 7 -12.14 -0.93 -11.48
C GLY A 7 -11.47 0.00 -10.46
N TYR A 8 -12.24 0.94 -9.93
CA TYR A 8 -11.83 1.81 -8.83
C TYR A 8 -12.87 1.74 -7.71
N PHE A 9 -12.45 1.33 -6.52
CA PHE A 9 -13.28 1.26 -5.31
C PHE A 9 -12.77 2.25 -4.28
N PHE A 10 -13.69 2.87 -3.55
CA PHE A 10 -13.40 3.88 -2.54
C PHE A 10 -13.98 3.43 -1.20
N PRO A 11 -13.27 2.60 -0.42
CA PRO A 11 -13.80 2.01 0.82
C PRO A 11 -14.28 3.03 1.82
N ASP A 12 -13.54 4.13 1.95
CA ASP A 12 -13.86 5.23 2.86
C ASP A 12 -14.72 6.33 2.19
N GLY A 13 -15.19 6.07 0.96
CA GLY A 13 -15.89 7.07 0.15
C GLY A 13 -14.99 8.27 -0.18
N GLY A 14 -15.46 9.48 0.12
CA GLY A 14 -14.76 10.73 -0.15
C GLY A 14 -15.25 11.46 -1.41
N GLU A 15 -14.80 12.71 -1.58
CA GLU A 15 -15.19 13.53 -2.72
C GLU A 15 -14.37 13.17 -3.96
N VAL A 16 -14.81 12.15 -4.68
CA VAL A 16 -14.19 11.75 -5.95
C VAL A 16 -14.78 12.56 -7.09
N LYS A 17 -13.91 13.27 -7.81
CA LYS A 17 -14.24 14.00 -9.03
C LYS A 17 -13.81 13.18 -10.24
N VAL A 18 -14.61 13.25 -11.30
CA VAL A 18 -14.36 12.54 -12.56
C VAL A 18 -14.62 13.47 -13.73
N THR A 19 -13.74 13.47 -14.72
CA THR A 19 -13.94 14.17 -15.99
C THR A 19 -13.51 13.30 -17.16
N GLN A 20 -14.25 13.37 -18.27
CA GLN A 20 -13.91 12.71 -19.53
C GLN A 20 -14.01 13.73 -20.67
N GLN A 21 -13.18 14.78 -20.60
CA GLN A 21 -13.18 15.89 -21.54
C GLN A 21 -12.06 15.77 -22.58
N ASN A 22 -12.19 16.52 -23.66
CA ASN A 22 -11.07 16.71 -24.59
C ASN A 22 -10.05 17.65 -23.96
N GLU A 23 -8.87 17.12 -23.67
CA GLU A 23 -7.73 17.91 -23.22
C GLU A 23 -6.86 18.27 -24.43
N SER A 24 -6.21 19.43 -24.39
CA SER A 24 -5.32 19.88 -25.45
C SER A 24 -4.01 20.44 -24.90
N GLY A 25 -2.93 20.29 -25.66
CA GLY A 25 -1.61 20.82 -25.32
C GLY A 25 -0.68 20.82 -26.54
N ASN A 26 0.60 21.07 -26.30
CA ASN A 26 1.66 20.84 -27.29
C ASN A 26 2.90 20.30 -26.58
N TRP A 27 3.76 19.64 -27.35
CA TRP A 27 4.98 19.04 -26.81
C TRP A 27 6.01 20.12 -26.40
N TYR A 28 6.06 21.24 -27.13
CA TYR A 28 6.96 22.35 -26.84
C TYR A 28 6.88 22.86 -25.39
N ARG A 29 5.67 22.94 -24.80
CA ARG A 29 5.45 23.43 -23.42
C ARG A 29 6.15 22.59 -22.35
N ILE A 30 6.32 21.29 -22.59
CA ILE A 30 6.99 20.37 -21.65
C ILE A 30 8.40 19.97 -22.11
N ASN A 31 8.73 20.20 -23.38
CA ASN A 31 10.04 19.98 -23.96
C ASN A 31 10.27 20.93 -25.14
N GLN A 32 11.12 21.95 -24.95
CA GLN A 32 11.33 23.02 -25.94
C GLN A 32 11.98 22.56 -27.26
N PHE A 33 12.50 21.33 -27.33
CA PHE A 33 13.03 20.75 -28.57
C PHE A 33 11.95 20.07 -29.43
N GLN A 34 10.68 20.12 -29.01
CA GLN A 34 9.57 19.45 -29.68
C GLN A 34 8.62 20.43 -30.38
N SER A 35 7.70 19.88 -31.17
CA SER A 35 6.74 20.65 -31.97
C SER A 35 5.85 21.56 -31.12
N LYS A 36 5.56 22.75 -31.66
CA LYS A 36 4.59 23.72 -31.12
C LYS A 36 3.14 23.39 -31.53
N ASN A 37 2.95 22.43 -32.44
CA ASN A 37 1.61 22.08 -32.93
C ASN A 37 0.72 21.59 -31.79
N LYS A 38 -0.54 22.05 -31.81
CA LYS A 38 -1.55 21.63 -30.85
C LYS A 38 -1.94 20.18 -31.12
N VAL A 39 -1.95 19.38 -30.07
CA VAL A 39 -2.53 18.03 -30.04
C VAL A 39 -3.71 18.02 -29.08
N SER A 40 -4.69 17.15 -29.33
CA SER A 40 -5.90 17.03 -28.51
C SER A 40 -6.37 15.59 -28.45
N GLY A 41 -6.96 15.19 -27.33
CA GLY A 41 -7.56 13.86 -27.17
C GLY A 41 -8.54 13.80 -26.00
N LYS A 42 -9.43 12.80 -26.02
CA LYS A 42 -10.30 12.50 -24.88
C LYS A 42 -9.45 11.92 -23.74
N VAL A 43 -9.56 12.50 -22.54
CA VAL A 43 -8.81 12.05 -21.37
C VAL A 43 -9.79 11.76 -20.23
N PHE A 44 -9.69 10.54 -19.68
CA PHE A 44 -10.34 10.18 -18.42
C PHE A 44 -9.45 10.62 -17.25
N LYS A 45 -10.01 11.42 -16.33
CA LYS A 45 -9.36 11.86 -15.09
C LYS A 45 -10.27 11.55 -13.92
N SER A 46 -9.69 11.02 -12.85
CA SER A 46 -10.36 10.83 -11.56
C SER A 46 -9.42 11.25 -10.45
N TRP A 47 -9.92 11.99 -9.46
CA TRP A 47 -9.12 12.44 -8.31
C TRP A 47 -9.98 12.65 -7.06
N PHE A 48 -9.38 12.53 -5.89
CA PHE A 48 -9.99 12.95 -4.63
C PHE A 48 -9.82 14.46 -4.44
N SER A 49 -10.87 15.15 -4.02
CA SER A 49 -10.76 16.52 -3.51
C SER A 49 -10.71 16.51 -1.99
N HIS A 50 -9.68 17.14 -1.42
CA HIS A 50 -9.54 17.33 0.03
C HIS A 50 -9.91 18.75 0.48
N GLY A 51 -10.39 19.60 -0.43
CA GLY A 51 -10.70 21.00 -0.15
C GLY A 51 -9.46 21.89 0.02
N ILE A 52 -9.66 23.06 0.65
CA ILE A 52 -8.62 24.08 0.87
C ILE A 52 -8.04 23.90 2.27
N LYS A 53 -6.71 23.78 2.37
CA LYS A 53 -5.98 23.58 3.64
C LYS A 53 -6.51 22.38 4.45
N PRO A 54 -6.49 21.17 3.87
CA PRO A 54 -6.90 19.98 4.62
C PRO A 54 -5.99 19.76 5.83
N GLN A 55 -6.58 19.39 6.97
CA GLN A 55 -5.85 18.92 8.14
C GLN A 55 -6.13 17.43 8.31
N ASP A 56 -5.08 16.63 8.32
CA ASP A 56 -5.14 15.18 8.57
C ASP A 56 -6.12 14.42 7.65
N ALA A 57 -6.33 14.97 6.45
CA ALA A 57 -7.13 14.32 5.42
C ALA A 57 -6.46 13.03 4.96
N HIS A 58 -7.28 12.04 4.65
CA HIS A 58 -6.87 10.73 4.15
C HIS A 58 -7.74 10.35 2.96
N TYR A 59 -7.27 9.38 2.19
CA TYR A 59 -8.06 8.71 1.16
C TYR A 59 -7.75 7.22 1.19
N ALA A 60 -8.65 6.45 0.58
CA ALA A 60 -8.48 5.03 0.33
C ALA A 60 -9.02 4.70 -1.06
N CYS A 61 -8.22 3.99 -1.85
CA CYS A 61 -8.61 3.56 -3.19
C CYS A 61 -8.07 2.17 -3.46
N LEU A 62 -8.92 1.26 -3.94
CA LEU A 62 -8.49 0.01 -4.56
C LEU A 62 -8.60 0.15 -6.07
N VAL A 63 -7.52 -0.20 -6.77
CA VAL A 63 -7.46 -0.26 -8.22
C VAL A 63 -7.43 -1.72 -8.64
N VAL A 64 -8.32 -2.11 -9.55
CA VAL A 64 -8.47 -3.49 -10.03
C VAL A 64 -8.34 -3.52 -11.56
N PRO A 65 -7.12 -3.71 -12.09
CA PRO A 65 -6.88 -3.72 -13.54
C PRO A 65 -7.35 -5.01 -14.22
N GLY A 66 -7.61 -4.92 -15.53
CA GLY A 66 -7.81 -6.08 -16.41
C GLY A 66 -9.10 -6.87 -16.15
N VAL A 67 -10.16 -6.20 -15.66
CA VAL A 67 -11.43 -6.85 -15.33
C VAL A 67 -12.48 -6.49 -16.37
N GLY A 68 -13.14 -7.50 -16.95
CA GLY A 68 -14.27 -7.27 -17.86
C GLY A 68 -15.55 -6.81 -17.12
N ASP A 69 -16.47 -6.15 -17.82
CA ASP A 69 -17.68 -5.56 -17.25
C ASP A 69 -18.49 -6.51 -16.34
N ALA A 70 -18.73 -7.73 -16.80
CA ALA A 70 -19.51 -8.72 -16.06
C ALA A 70 -18.82 -9.17 -14.78
N ALA A 71 -17.50 -9.40 -14.84
CA ALA A 71 -16.70 -9.73 -13.68
C ALA A 71 -16.64 -8.57 -12.68
N MET A 72 -16.59 -7.33 -13.19
CA MET A 72 -16.52 -6.15 -12.34
C MET A 72 -17.80 -5.94 -11.52
N LYS A 73 -18.98 -6.17 -12.10
CA LYS A 73 -20.27 -6.10 -11.38
C LYS A 73 -20.35 -7.07 -10.21
N ASN A 74 -19.65 -8.20 -10.32
CA ASN A 74 -19.63 -9.25 -9.29
C ASN A 74 -18.40 -9.18 -8.37
N TYR A 75 -17.45 -8.27 -8.64
CA TYR A 75 -16.27 -8.14 -7.81
C TYR A 75 -16.67 -7.70 -6.40
N ARG A 76 -16.03 -8.32 -5.41
CA ARG A 76 -16.22 -8.02 -4.00
C ARG A 76 -14.87 -7.60 -3.44
N PRO A 77 -14.66 -6.30 -3.14
CA PRO A 77 -13.39 -5.83 -2.59
C PRO A 77 -13.16 -6.27 -1.14
N ASP A 78 -14.16 -6.91 -0.50
CA ASP A 78 -14.19 -7.27 0.92
C ASP A 78 -13.04 -8.16 1.39
N ALA A 79 -12.37 -8.85 0.45
CA ALA A 79 -11.18 -9.63 0.73
C ALA A 79 -9.98 -8.77 1.17
N ILE A 80 -9.96 -7.49 0.77
CA ILE A 80 -8.92 -6.52 1.10
C ILE A 80 -9.50 -5.55 2.14
N LYS A 81 -8.97 -5.60 3.36
CA LYS A 81 -9.39 -4.70 4.44
C LYS A 81 -8.27 -3.75 4.80
N ILE A 82 -8.63 -2.47 4.93
CA ILE A 82 -7.77 -1.45 5.52
C ILE A 82 -7.92 -1.57 7.03
N ILE A 83 -6.85 -1.97 7.71
CA ILE A 83 -6.85 -2.18 9.16
C ILE A 83 -6.46 -0.90 9.90
N LYS A 84 -5.47 -0.17 9.37
CA LYS A 84 -5.08 1.16 9.85
C LYS A 84 -4.77 2.07 8.68
N ASN A 85 -5.18 3.33 8.79
CA ASN A 85 -4.82 4.39 7.84
C ASN A 85 -4.53 5.69 8.61
N THR A 86 -3.35 5.75 9.23
CA THR A 86 -2.94 6.85 10.09
C THR A 86 -1.59 7.41 9.64
N LYS A 87 -1.18 8.56 10.19
CA LYS A 87 0.14 9.17 9.90
C LYS A 87 1.34 8.29 10.27
N THR A 88 1.17 7.41 11.25
CA THR A 88 2.26 6.62 11.84
C THR A 88 2.24 5.18 11.35
N ILE A 89 1.05 4.65 11.05
CA ILE A 89 0.86 3.29 10.54
C ILE A 89 -0.22 3.26 9.46
N GLN A 90 0.10 2.63 8.32
CA GLN A 90 -0.86 2.18 7.32
C GLN A 90 -0.77 0.67 7.15
N ALA A 91 -1.90 -0.03 7.23
CA ALA A 91 -1.93 -1.49 7.23
C ALA A 91 -3.13 -2.02 6.44
N VAL A 92 -2.87 -3.00 5.58
CA VAL A 92 -3.89 -3.67 4.75
C VAL A 92 -3.75 -5.18 4.88
N MET A 93 -4.88 -5.85 5.13
CA MET A 93 -4.98 -7.30 5.19
C MET A 93 -5.72 -7.82 3.96
N HIS A 94 -5.10 -8.74 3.22
CA HIS A 94 -5.78 -9.52 2.21
C HIS A 94 -6.17 -10.89 2.79
N HIS A 95 -7.42 -11.04 3.23
CA HIS A 95 -7.93 -12.26 3.87
C HIS A 95 -7.81 -13.50 2.96
N GLY A 96 -8.14 -13.37 1.67
CA GLY A 96 -8.06 -14.49 0.73
C GLY A 96 -6.65 -15.04 0.49
N LEU A 97 -5.62 -14.21 0.61
CA LEU A 97 -4.22 -14.59 0.44
C LEU A 97 -3.51 -14.81 1.79
N ALA A 98 -4.17 -14.48 2.90
CA ALA A 98 -3.57 -14.41 4.23
C ALA A 98 -2.26 -13.57 4.25
N ILE A 99 -2.28 -12.42 3.56
CA ILE A 99 -1.15 -11.48 3.49
C ILE A 99 -1.51 -10.20 4.22
N LEU A 100 -0.70 -9.81 5.19
CA LEU A 100 -0.75 -8.53 5.85
C LEU A 100 0.41 -7.66 5.41
N GLN A 101 0.13 -6.45 4.97
CA GLN A 101 1.13 -5.46 4.58
C GLN A 101 1.00 -4.24 5.47
N ILE A 102 2.13 -3.78 6.03
CA ILE A 102 2.17 -2.66 6.97
C ILE A 102 3.33 -1.73 6.60
N VAL A 103 3.05 -0.45 6.61
CA VAL A 103 4.04 0.63 6.62
C VAL A 103 4.05 1.23 8.02
N PHE A 104 5.21 1.17 8.68
CA PHE A 104 5.52 1.89 9.90
C PHE A 104 6.36 3.12 9.53
N TYR A 105 5.78 4.31 9.67
CA TYR A 105 6.48 5.58 9.40
C TYR A 105 7.42 5.97 10.55
N GLU A 106 7.19 5.42 11.73
CA GLU A 106 7.99 5.58 12.94
C GLU A 106 8.04 4.26 13.72
N ALA A 107 8.90 4.18 14.74
CA ALA A 107 8.87 3.08 15.70
C ALA A 107 7.47 2.96 16.32
N GLY A 108 6.92 1.75 16.40
CA GLY A 108 5.53 1.61 16.79
C GLY A 108 5.06 0.18 16.95
N GLU A 109 3.80 0.07 17.35
CA GLU A 109 3.13 -1.19 17.60
C GLU A 109 1.79 -1.25 16.85
N PHE A 110 1.65 -2.28 16.04
CA PHE A 110 0.42 -2.66 15.38
C PHE A 110 -0.26 -3.78 16.18
N ASN A 111 -1.54 -3.58 16.50
CA ASN A 111 -2.39 -4.54 17.18
C ASN A 111 -3.70 -4.67 16.41
N ASP A 112 -4.10 -5.90 16.10
CA ASP A 112 -5.39 -6.24 15.48
C ASP A 112 -5.73 -7.72 15.74
N ASP A 113 -6.94 -8.03 16.20
CA ASP A 113 -7.45 -9.41 16.38
C ASP A 113 -6.45 -10.46 16.95
N GLY A 114 -5.75 -10.11 18.04
CA GLY A 114 -4.77 -11.01 18.69
C GLY A 114 -3.44 -11.18 17.96
N LEU A 115 -3.22 -10.45 16.87
CA LEU A 115 -1.93 -10.19 16.26
C LEU A 115 -1.31 -8.94 16.88
N MET A 116 -0.05 -9.03 17.26
CA MET A 116 0.79 -7.90 17.62
C MET A 116 2.07 -7.92 16.79
N ILE A 117 2.42 -6.77 16.22
CA ILE A 117 3.69 -6.54 15.53
C ILE A 117 4.28 -5.24 16.05
N LYS A 118 5.49 -5.30 16.61
CA LYS A 118 6.20 -4.14 17.14
C LYS A 118 7.54 -3.98 16.45
N VAL A 119 7.88 -2.74 16.11
CA VAL A 119 9.17 -2.38 15.52
C VAL A 119 9.80 -1.21 16.25
N ASP A 120 11.12 -1.21 16.36
CA ASP A 120 11.88 -0.14 17.03
C ASP A 120 12.29 1.01 16.08
N LYS A 121 12.04 0.87 14.78
CA LYS A 121 12.40 1.84 13.73
C LYS A 121 11.38 1.82 12.57
N PRO A 122 11.31 2.90 11.74
CA PRO A 122 10.50 2.92 10.53
C PRO A 122 10.86 1.75 9.59
N CYS A 123 9.85 1.11 9.01
CA CYS A 123 10.06 0.03 8.04
C CYS A 123 8.76 -0.31 7.29
N ILE A 124 8.90 -1.09 6.21
CA ILE A 124 7.78 -1.72 5.51
C ILE A 124 7.86 -3.22 5.73
N ILE A 125 6.74 -3.84 6.07
CA ILE A 125 6.62 -5.27 6.34
C ILE A 125 5.51 -5.88 5.48
N SER A 126 5.80 -7.02 4.85
CA SER A 126 4.78 -7.94 4.33
C SER A 126 4.89 -9.28 5.07
N ILE A 127 3.78 -9.73 5.64
CA ILE A 127 3.69 -11.03 6.31
C ILE A 127 2.77 -11.91 5.50
N ASN A 128 3.34 -12.94 4.89
CA ASN A 128 2.61 -13.94 4.13
C ASN A 128 2.30 -15.13 5.03
N GLU A 129 1.22 -15.85 4.68
CA GLU A 129 0.76 -17.01 5.46
C GLU A 129 0.50 -16.67 6.94
N LEU A 130 -0.05 -15.48 7.20
CA LEU A 130 -0.21 -14.93 8.55
C LEU A 130 -0.91 -15.89 9.55
N HIS A 131 -1.88 -16.66 9.06
CA HIS A 131 -2.65 -17.61 9.85
C HIS A 131 -2.04 -19.02 9.92
N SER A 132 -0.78 -19.19 9.50
CA SER A 132 -0.02 -20.44 9.62
C SER A 132 0.87 -20.44 10.86
N ALA A 133 1.41 -21.61 11.21
CA ALA A 133 2.45 -21.73 12.25
C ALA A 133 3.85 -21.33 11.75
N LYS A 134 3.97 -20.97 10.47
CA LYS A 134 5.23 -20.62 9.80
C LYS A 134 5.08 -19.37 8.92
N PRO A 135 4.66 -18.21 9.47
CA PRO A 135 4.51 -17.02 8.67
C PRO A 135 5.86 -16.59 8.08
N VAL A 136 5.82 -15.99 6.89
CA VAL A 136 7.00 -15.49 6.19
C VAL A 136 6.98 -13.97 6.23
N ILE A 137 8.03 -13.37 6.77
CA ILE A 137 8.18 -11.93 6.88
C ILE A 137 9.13 -11.45 5.79
N TYR A 138 8.70 -10.43 5.05
CA TYR A 138 9.54 -9.62 4.19
C TYR A 138 9.60 -8.22 4.81
N ILE A 139 10.81 -7.68 4.97
CA ILE A 139 11.03 -6.37 5.59
C ILE A 139 12.03 -5.56 4.78
N ALA A 140 11.79 -4.26 4.67
CA ALA A 140 12.68 -3.29 4.05
C ALA A 140 12.68 -1.99 4.87
N ASP A 141 13.77 -1.22 4.77
CA ASP A 141 13.87 0.13 5.32
C ASP A 141 13.90 1.17 4.19
N PRO A 142 12.77 1.87 3.93
CA PRO A 142 12.71 2.90 2.90
C PRO A 142 13.63 4.11 3.15
N THR A 143 14.05 4.34 4.40
CA THR A 143 14.96 5.45 4.74
C THR A 143 16.38 5.16 4.25
N GLN A 144 16.74 3.88 4.07
CA GLN A 144 18.08 3.43 3.70
C GLN A 144 19.16 3.77 4.74
N GLU A 145 18.76 4.10 5.97
CA GLU A 145 19.66 4.58 7.03
C GLU A 145 19.96 3.50 8.08
N ASN A 146 19.09 2.50 8.23
CA ASN A 146 19.18 1.52 9.31
C ASN A 146 19.85 0.22 8.85
N SER A 147 20.82 -0.26 9.63
CA SER A 147 21.43 -1.58 9.42
C SER A 147 20.63 -2.72 10.03
N ASN A 148 19.68 -2.42 10.93
CA ASN A 148 18.78 -3.42 11.52
C ASN A 148 17.48 -2.82 12.06
N VAL A 149 16.44 -3.65 12.15
CA VAL A 149 15.18 -3.39 12.85
C VAL A 149 14.93 -4.53 13.85
N GLN A 150 14.55 -4.19 15.09
CA GLN A 150 14.04 -5.15 16.06
C GLN A 150 12.55 -5.33 15.84
N LEU A 151 12.15 -6.54 15.45
CA LEU A 151 10.76 -6.91 15.22
C LEU A 151 10.31 -7.89 16.31
N GLU A 152 9.19 -7.57 16.97
CA GLU A 152 8.46 -8.52 17.80
C GLU A 152 7.14 -8.88 17.10
N ILE A 153 6.83 -10.17 17.04
CA ILE A 153 5.58 -10.68 16.47
C ILE A 153 4.93 -11.69 17.41
N LYS A 154 3.62 -11.52 17.60
CA LYS A 154 2.73 -12.46 18.27
C LYS A 154 1.55 -12.72 17.35
N THR A 155 1.26 -13.98 17.05
CA THR A 155 0.06 -14.38 16.32
C THR A 155 -0.68 -15.46 17.11
N GLN A 156 -1.96 -15.69 16.81
CA GLN A 156 -2.75 -16.75 17.45
C GLN A 156 -2.19 -18.16 17.23
N LYS A 157 -1.35 -18.36 16.19
CA LYS A 157 -0.81 -19.68 15.82
C LYS A 157 0.63 -19.91 16.31
N LEU A 158 1.35 -18.86 16.68
CA LEU A 158 2.65 -18.97 17.30
C LEU A 158 2.51 -19.32 18.79
N LYS A 159 3.23 -20.35 19.24
CA LYS A 159 3.20 -20.77 20.65
C LYS A 159 3.82 -19.74 21.60
N VAL A 160 4.77 -18.96 21.10
CA VAL A 160 5.51 -17.94 21.85
C VAL A 160 5.70 -16.69 21.01
N ASN A 161 5.77 -15.53 21.65
CA ASN A 161 6.19 -14.30 20.98
C ASN A 161 7.59 -14.49 20.39
N LYS A 162 7.79 -14.04 19.16
CA LYS A 162 9.10 -14.10 18.49
C LYS A 162 9.67 -12.69 18.44
N LYS A 163 10.92 -12.55 18.87
CA LYS A 163 11.74 -11.36 18.70
C LYS A 163 12.83 -11.66 17.68
N ILE A 164 13.01 -10.76 16.72
CA ILE A 164 13.89 -10.96 15.57
C ILE A 164 14.69 -9.68 15.37
N THR A 165 16.01 -9.82 15.30
CA THR A 165 16.86 -8.76 14.76
C THR A 165 16.90 -8.92 13.24
N CYS A 166 16.16 -8.08 12.55
CA CYS A 166 16.15 -8.04 11.10
C CYS A 166 17.37 -7.25 10.62
N ASN A 167 18.46 -7.93 10.27
CA ASN A 167 19.65 -7.33 9.65
C ASN A 167 19.32 -6.88 8.22
N LEU A 168 19.28 -5.57 8.01
CA LEU A 168 18.88 -4.98 6.75
C LEU A 168 20.08 -4.85 5.80
N PRO A 169 19.86 -4.93 4.48
CA PRO A 169 20.89 -4.61 3.50
C PRO A 169 21.44 -3.18 3.67
N VAL A 170 22.74 -3.01 3.47
CA VAL A 170 23.45 -1.73 3.59
C VAL A 170 24.23 -1.40 2.31
N GLY A 171 24.78 -0.19 2.21
CA GLY A 171 25.57 0.25 1.06
C GLY A 171 24.72 0.38 -0.20
N SER A 172 25.21 -0.14 -1.33
CA SER A 172 24.49 -0.10 -2.62
C SER A 172 23.16 -0.85 -2.62
N LEU A 173 22.91 -1.69 -1.60
CA LEU A 173 21.67 -2.45 -1.46
C LEU A 173 20.72 -1.85 -0.40
N ALA A 174 21.07 -0.73 0.23
CA ALA A 174 20.21 -0.10 1.23
C ALA A 174 18.79 0.15 0.67
N GLY A 175 17.77 -0.20 1.45
CA GLY A 175 16.36 -0.21 1.02
C GLY A 175 15.88 -1.48 0.33
N SER A 176 16.77 -2.44 0.03
CA SER A 176 16.37 -3.75 -0.48
C SER A 176 15.64 -4.57 0.59
N THR A 177 14.75 -5.45 0.14
CA THR A 177 13.96 -6.33 1.01
C THR A 177 14.77 -7.55 1.45
N ILE A 178 14.60 -7.97 2.70
CA ILE A 178 15.09 -9.25 3.22
C ILE A 178 13.94 -10.13 3.73
N LYS A 179 14.13 -11.45 3.67
CA LYS A 179 13.14 -12.47 4.05
C LYS A 179 13.54 -13.16 5.36
N TYR A 180 12.56 -13.36 6.24
CA TYR A 180 12.66 -14.19 7.45
C TYR A 180 11.55 -15.23 7.46
N ASN A 181 11.91 -16.50 7.67
CA ASN A 181 10.93 -17.56 7.91
C ASN A 181 10.73 -17.70 9.41
N ILE A 182 9.49 -17.57 9.87
CA ILE A 182 9.16 -17.80 11.27
C ILE A 182 8.77 -19.26 11.45
N SER A 183 9.14 -19.84 12.58
CA SER A 183 8.61 -21.13 13.02
C SER A 183 8.37 -21.09 14.51
N ASN A 184 7.51 -21.99 15.00
CA ASN A 184 7.50 -22.33 16.43
C ASN A 184 8.90 -22.68 16.93
#